data_AF-A0A382U9X1-F1
#
_entry.id   AF-A0A382U9X1-F1
#
_cell.length_a   1.000
_cell.length_b   1.000
_cell.length_c   1.000
_cell.angle_alpha   90.00
_cell.angle_beta   90.00
_cell.angle_gamma   90.00
#
_symmetry.space_group_name_H-M   'P 1'
#
loop_
_entity.id
_entity.type
_entity.pdbx_description
1 polymer ?
#
loop_
_entity_poly.entity_id
_entity_poly.type
_entity_poly.pdbx_seq_one_letter_code
_entity_poly.pdbx_strand_id
1 'polypeptide(L)'
;YKPLMNVIQALDEIDLVETSVGFYDKKTQTGKRSRIRITMGFEELFSDYLITPSHLHKVPIDPIRMKDKSKKLVNYRETPLTRRMRTTVRSYNKLLSSAEISIPFKNTIVKDYLENNIVDFSNNTYHRIFNDSSFNMGGRFYGPWWQTINSDLRKLITINKQKTVELDYGSLHIHLLYSKEGLNYHTLFGSTADPYLLKGYGKQYRDIIKRAFLIALNMKTKRNYAQTVAYVLREQGIFKKNISYKDMLSQFFTLHPKIKKYFFTGVGTELQYVDSCITESIVIRMIKMGIPVLG
;
A
#
# COMPACT_ATOMS: atom_id res chain seq x y z
N TYR A 1 17.07 8.70 -3.00
CA TYR A 1 17.14 9.84 -2.06
C TYR A 1 18.38 10.71 -2.25
N LYS A 2 19.61 10.18 -2.38
CA LYS A 2 20.80 11.02 -2.65
C LYS A 2 20.61 12.06 -3.77
N PRO A 3 20.05 11.73 -4.95
CA PRO A 3 19.88 12.72 -6.02
C PRO A 3 18.97 13.90 -5.62
N LEU A 4 17.85 13.62 -4.94
CA LEU A 4 16.93 14.65 -4.47
C LEU A 4 17.57 15.54 -3.40
N MET A 5 18.36 14.97 -2.48
CA MET A 5 19.06 15.74 -1.46
C MET A 5 20.13 16.63 -2.07
N ASN A 6 20.87 16.13 -3.06
CA ASN A 6 21.84 16.96 -3.78
C ASN A 6 21.18 18.12 -4.51
N VAL A 7 20.01 17.92 -5.13
CA VAL A 7 19.24 19.00 -5.77
C VAL A 7 18.78 20.03 -4.74
N ILE A 8 18.21 19.59 -3.62
CA ILE A 8 17.73 20.50 -2.57
C ILE A 8 18.90 21.29 -1.98
N GLN A 9 20.03 20.64 -1.71
CA GLN A 9 21.23 21.31 -1.20
C GLN A 9 21.77 22.31 -2.21
N ALA A 10 21.84 21.97 -3.50
CA ALA A 10 22.28 22.89 -4.54
C ALA A 10 21.35 24.11 -4.66
N LEU A 11 20.03 23.94 -4.47
CA LEU A 11 19.06 25.04 -4.47
C LEU A 11 19.20 25.95 -3.23
N ASP A 12 19.54 25.36 -2.08
CA ASP A 12 19.81 26.08 -0.82
C ASP A 12 21.12 26.87 -0.92
N GLU A 13 22.15 26.31 -1.55
CA GLU A 13 23.45 26.95 -1.82
C GLU A 13 23.35 28.17 -2.75
N ILE A 14 22.28 28.30 -3.53
CA ILE A 14 22.01 29.45 -4.41
C ILE A 14 20.81 30.29 -3.94
N ASP A 15 20.41 30.16 -2.67
CA ASP A 15 19.35 30.95 -2.02
C ASP A 15 17.98 30.88 -2.73
N LEU A 16 17.71 29.80 -3.48
CA LEU A 16 16.41 29.56 -4.10
C LEU A 16 15.46 28.80 -3.16
N VAL A 17 15.98 28.08 -2.18
CA VAL A 17 15.18 27.50 -1.11
C VAL A 17 15.86 27.74 0.23
N GLU A 18 15.07 27.68 1.31
CA GLU A 18 15.56 27.62 2.68
C GLU A 18 15.22 26.24 3.24
N THR A 19 16.24 25.51 3.70
CA THR A 19 16.06 24.20 4.32
C THR A 19 16.16 24.25 5.84
N SER A 20 15.21 23.58 6.51
CA SER A 20 15.23 23.37 7.96
C SER A 20 15.25 21.87 8.21
N VAL A 21 16.41 21.34 8.58
CA VAL A 21 16.62 19.90 8.73
C VAL A 21 15.85 19.37 9.94
N GLY A 22 15.04 18.35 9.71
CA GLY A 22 14.29 17.66 10.75
C GLY A 22 15.14 16.65 11.52
N PHE A 23 14.58 16.14 12.60
CA PHE A 23 15.19 15.07 13.39
C PHE A 23 14.12 14.10 13.90
N TYR A 24 14.54 12.88 14.24
CA TYR A 24 13.70 11.91 14.91
C TYR A 24 14.49 11.24 16.03
N ASP A 25 14.02 11.42 17.27
CA ASP A 25 14.57 10.76 18.43
C ASP A 25 13.83 9.43 18.67
N LYS A 26 14.56 8.32 18.48
CA LYS A 26 14.03 6.96 18.65
C LYS A 26 13.68 6.63 20.10
N LYS A 27 14.28 7.30 21.09
CA LYS A 27 14.00 7.04 22.51
C LYS A 27 12.66 7.62 22.93
N THR A 28 12.43 8.89 22.57
CA THR A 28 11.20 9.61 22.91
C THR A 28 10.08 9.40 21.88
N GLN A 29 10.41 8.82 20.72
CA GLN A 29 9.52 8.71 19.55
C GLN A 29 8.98 10.05 19.05
N THR A 30 9.70 11.14 19.36
CA THR A 30 9.36 12.48 18.92
C THR A 30 10.28 12.92 17.78
N GLY A 31 9.78 13.78 16.91
CA GLY A 31 10.59 14.31 15.82
C GLY A 31 9.93 15.48 15.12
N LYS A 32 10.75 16.25 14.42
CA LYS A 32 10.32 17.27 13.48
C LYS A 32 10.70 16.83 12.09
N ARG A 33 9.80 16.98 11.12
CA ARG A 33 10.11 16.70 9.70
C ARG A 33 11.01 17.81 9.16
N SER A 34 11.87 17.46 8.21
CA SER A 34 12.58 18.47 7.42
C SER A 34 11.56 19.31 6.66
N ARG A 35 11.79 20.62 6.62
CA ARG A 35 10.97 21.58 5.89
C ARG A 35 11.83 22.28 4.86
N ILE A 36 11.22 22.60 3.73
CA ILE A 36 11.83 23.35 2.65
C ILE A 36 10.84 24.46 2.33
N ARG A 37 11.32 25.69 2.29
CA ARG A 37 10.54 26.87 1.92
C ARG A 37 11.17 27.47 0.67
N ILE A 38 10.36 27.91 -0.29
CA ILE A 38 10.87 28.66 -1.44
C ILE A 38 11.17 30.09 -1.02
N THR A 39 12.22 30.69 -1.57
CA THR A 39 12.54 32.11 -1.38
C THR A 39 11.83 32.97 -2.42
N MET A 40 11.86 34.30 -2.24
CA MET A 40 11.38 35.22 -3.27
C MET A 40 12.14 35.05 -4.60
N GLY A 41 13.45 34.77 -4.55
CA GLY A 41 14.24 34.51 -5.75
C GLY A 41 13.75 33.31 -6.56
N PHE A 42 13.20 32.28 -5.90
CA PHE A 42 12.57 31.15 -6.60
C PHE A 42 11.25 31.54 -7.25
N GLU A 43 10.42 32.35 -6.59
CA GLU A 43 9.17 32.85 -7.15
C GLU A 43 9.42 33.76 -8.36
N GLU A 44 10.41 34.66 -8.26
CA GLU A 44 10.87 35.52 -9.35
C GLU A 44 11.37 34.68 -10.52
N LEU A 45 12.22 33.68 -10.28
CA LEU A 45 12.69 32.76 -11.32
C LEU A 45 11.51 32.04 -12.02
N PHE A 46 10.52 31.57 -11.28
CA PHE A 46 9.36 30.92 -11.89
C PHE A 46 8.52 31.90 -12.71
N SER A 47 8.40 33.15 -12.26
CA SER A 47 7.68 34.21 -12.97
C SER A 47 8.41 34.64 -14.24
N ASP A 48 9.71 34.93 -14.16
CA ASP A 48 10.56 35.40 -15.27
C ASP A 48 10.60 34.41 -16.42
N TYR A 49 10.65 33.12 -16.08
CA TYR A 49 10.66 32.04 -17.07
C TYR A 49 9.26 31.49 -17.38
N LEU A 50 8.19 32.10 -16.84
CA LEU A 50 6.79 31.70 -17.02
C LEU A 50 6.56 30.20 -16.81
N ILE A 51 7.22 29.63 -15.80
CA ILE A 51 7.20 28.19 -15.51
C ILE A 51 5.83 27.82 -14.94
N THR A 52 4.95 27.38 -15.84
CA THR A 52 3.68 26.72 -15.49
C THR A 52 3.87 25.20 -15.29
N PRO A 53 2.89 24.50 -14.68
CA PRO A 53 2.91 23.04 -14.56
C PRO A 53 3.10 22.28 -15.87
N SER A 54 2.80 22.87 -17.04
CA SER A 54 3.04 22.22 -18.34
C SER A 54 4.52 22.10 -18.70
N HIS A 55 5.39 22.90 -18.08
CA HIS A 55 6.84 22.82 -18.26
C HIS A 55 7.49 21.75 -17.38
N LEU A 56 6.74 21.19 -16.42
CA LEU A 56 7.23 20.14 -15.54
C LEU A 56 7.16 18.79 -16.26
N HIS A 57 8.30 18.31 -16.74
CA HIS A 57 8.37 16.97 -17.31
C HIS A 57 8.37 15.91 -16.21
N LYS A 58 7.22 15.27 -15.98
CA LYS A 58 7.14 14.08 -15.13
C LYS A 58 7.68 12.89 -15.93
N VAL A 59 8.87 12.40 -15.56
CA VAL A 59 9.45 11.21 -16.18
C VAL A 59 8.42 10.07 -16.11
N PRO A 60 8.02 9.48 -17.26
CA PRO A 60 7.04 8.41 -17.28
C PRO A 60 7.48 7.28 -16.35
N ILE A 61 6.66 7.01 -15.33
CA ILE A 61 6.90 5.89 -14.44
C ILE A 61 6.67 4.60 -15.23
N ASP A 62 7.66 3.70 -15.24
CA ASP A 62 7.46 2.36 -15.79
C ASP A 62 6.24 1.71 -15.08
N PRO A 63 5.18 1.34 -15.83
CA PRO A 63 4.00 0.68 -15.28
C PRO A 63 4.27 -0.65 -14.58
N ILE A 64 5.41 -1.29 -14.83
CA ILE A 64 5.80 -2.60 -14.30
C ILE A 64 7.21 -2.50 -13.71
N ARG A 65 7.30 -2.71 -12.39
CA ARG A 65 8.56 -2.63 -11.64
C ARG A 65 8.90 -3.97 -11.01
N MET A 66 10.18 -4.32 -11.01
CA MET A 66 10.70 -5.55 -10.39
C MET A 66 11.63 -5.20 -9.23
N LYS A 67 11.46 -5.87 -8.10
CA LYS A 67 12.39 -5.83 -6.97
C LYS A 67 13.09 -7.17 -6.80
N ASP A 68 14.36 -7.14 -6.43
CA ASP A 68 15.09 -8.33 -5.99
C ASP A 68 14.76 -8.73 -4.53
N LYS A 69 15.41 -9.79 -4.03
CA LYS A 69 15.26 -10.26 -2.65
C LYS A 69 15.74 -9.23 -1.62
N SER A 70 16.64 -8.34 -2.00
CA SER A 70 17.15 -7.21 -1.21
C SER A 70 16.27 -5.95 -1.34
N LYS A 71 15.11 -6.07 -1.98
CA LYS A 71 14.11 -5.00 -2.20
C LYS A 71 14.61 -3.84 -3.06
N LYS A 72 15.70 -4.03 -3.81
CA LYS A 72 16.21 -3.07 -4.79
C LYS A 72 15.51 -3.25 -6.13
N LEU A 73 15.27 -2.14 -6.83
CA LEU A 73 14.73 -2.19 -8.19
C LEU A 73 15.78 -2.79 -9.13
N VAL A 74 15.35 -3.72 -9.98
CA VAL A 74 16.20 -4.41 -10.95
C VAL A 74 15.54 -4.43 -12.32
N ASN A 75 16.36 -4.48 -13.36
CA ASN A 75 15.89 -4.67 -14.72
C ASN A 75 15.39 -6.10 -14.92
N TYR A 76 14.49 -6.27 -15.88
CA TYR A 76 13.97 -7.57 -16.30
C TYR A 76 13.86 -7.60 -17.82
N ARG A 77 13.87 -8.81 -18.38
CA ARG A 77 13.63 -9.00 -19.81
C ARG A 77 12.15 -8.81 -20.11
N GLU A 78 11.83 -8.01 -21.12
CA GLU A 78 10.47 -7.84 -21.62
C GLU A 78 9.97 -9.16 -22.26
N THR A 79 8.74 -9.56 -21.95
CA THR A 79 8.08 -10.78 -22.42
C THR A 79 6.67 -10.46 -22.93
N PRO A 80 5.98 -11.36 -23.64
CA PRO A 80 4.56 -11.19 -23.96
C PRO A 80 3.69 -10.90 -22.72
N LEU A 81 3.99 -11.54 -21.59
CA LEU A 81 3.29 -11.34 -20.32
C LEU A 81 3.45 -9.91 -19.81
N THR A 82 4.69 -9.41 -19.72
CA THR A 82 4.96 -8.06 -19.21
C THR A 82 4.40 -6.99 -20.14
N ARG A 83 4.42 -7.22 -21.46
CA ARG A 83 3.78 -6.33 -22.44
C ARG A 83 2.28 -6.24 -22.22
N ARG A 84 1.61 -7.37 -22.01
CA ARG A 84 0.18 -7.40 -21.69
C ARG A 84 -0.12 -6.64 -20.39
N MET A 85 0.62 -6.92 -19.32
CA MET A 85 0.44 -6.23 -18.03
C MET A 85 0.64 -4.72 -18.18
N ARG A 86 1.67 -4.30 -18.92
CA ARG A 86 1.95 -2.89 -19.21
C ARG A 86 0.82 -2.22 -19.97
N THR A 87 0.27 -2.88 -20.98
CA THR A 87 -0.91 -2.39 -21.71
C THR A 87 -2.11 -2.24 -20.78
N THR A 88 -2.39 -3.22 -19.91
CA THR A 88 -3.48 -3.11 -18.92
C THR A 88 -3.31 -1.90 -18.02
N VAL A 89 -2.13 -1.71 -17.43
CA VAL A 89 -1.87 -0.57 -16.52
C VAL A 89 -1.97 0.77 -17.26
N ARG A 90 -1.47 0.85 -18.50
CA ARG A 90 -1.59 2.07 -19.32
C ARG A 90 -3.05 2.40 -19.64
N SER A 91 -3.85 1.40 -20.03
CA SER A 91 -5.28 1.59 -20.27
C SER A 91 -6.03 2.00 -19.00
N TYR A 92 -5.65 1.43 -17.84
CA TYR A 92 -6.21 1.82 -16.56
C TYR A 92 -5.90 3.27 -16.23
N ASN A 93 -4.64 3.68 -16.33
CA ASN A 93 -4.22 5.06 -16.09
C ASN A 93 -4.89 6.05 -17.06
N LYS A 94 -5.08 5.65 -18.33
CA LYS A 94 -5.82 6.45 -19.31
C LYS A 94 -7.27 6.66 -18.88
N LEU A 95 -7.96 5.62 -18.42
CA LEU A 95 -9.33 5.74 -17.90
C LEU A 95 -9.40 6.65 -16.66
N LEU A 96 -8.45 6.53 -15.74
CA LEU A 96 -8.39 7.39 -14.56
C LEU A 96 -8.15 8.85 -14.95
N SER A 97 -7.33 9.11 -15.97
CA SER A 97 -7.05 10.47 -16.44
C SER A 97 -8.27 11.16 -17.08
N SER A 98 -9.28 10.41 -17.53
CA SER A 98 -10.53 10.97 -18.04
C SER A 98 -11.57 11.27 -16.95
N ALA A 99 -11.26 11.01 -15.67
CA ALA A 99 -12.18 11.20 -14.55
C ALA A 99 -11.71 12.32 -13.61
N GLU A 100 -12.65 13.10 -13.09
CA GLU A 100 -12.39 14.06 -12.02
C GLU A 100 -12.37 13.33 -10.68
N ILE A 101 -11.17 12.97 -10.19
CA ILE A 101 -11.00 12.29 -8.90
C ILE A 101 -10.60 13.35 -7.87
N SER A 102 -11.46 13.60 -6.89
CA SER A 102 -11.30 14.73 -5.96
C SER A 102 -11.71 14.37 -4.53
N ILE A 103 -11.30 15.21 -3.58
CA ILE A 103 -11.69 15.15 -2.17
C ILE A 103 -12.20 16.54 -1.75
N PRO A 104 -13.20 16.66 -0.87
CA PRO A 104 -13.74 17.97 -0.49
C PRO A 104 -12.75 18.77 0.38
N PHE A 105 -11.90 19.60 -0.25
CA PHE A 105 -10.87 20.40 0.45
C PHE A 105 -11.40 21.36 1.52
N LYS A 106 -12.67 21.79 1.42
CA LYS A 106 -13.34 22.63 2.42
C LYS A 106 -13.84 21.84 3.64
N ASN A 107 -13.82 20.51 3.60
CA ASN A 107 -14.19 19.67 4.73
C ASN A 107 -13.13 19.80 5.84
N THR A 108 -13.55 20.05 7.07
CA THR A 108 -12.64 20.28 8.21
C THR A 108 -11.68 19.11 8.44
N ILE A 109 -12.15 17.86 8.34
CA ILE A 109 -11.31 16.66 8.53
C ILE A 109 -10.21 16.59 7.45
N VAL A 110 -10.56 16.96 6.21
CA VAL A 110 -9.59 16.99 5.09
C VAL A 110 -8.58 18.11 5.32
N LYS A 111 -9.04 19.30 5.72
CA LYS A 111 -8.18 20.44 6.00
C LYS A 111 -7.18 20.12 7.13
N ASP A 112 -7.66 19.65 8.28
CA ASP A 112 -6.83 19.32 9.45
C ASP A 112 -5.78 18.24 9.12
N TYR A 113 -6.15 17.26 8.28
CA TYR A 113 -5.21 16.24 7.82
C TYR A 113 -4.10 16.84 6.95
N LEU A 114 -4.46 17.72 6.01
CA LEU A 114 -3.52 18.34 5.06
C LEU A 114 -2.58 19.36 5.71
N GLU A 115 -2.95 19.93 6.87
CA GLU A 115 -2.04 20.78 7.67
C GLU A 115 -0.78 20.02 8.12
N ASN A 116 -0.87 18.70 8.30
CA ASN A 116 0.21 17.87 8.84
C ASN A 116 0.74 16.82 7.84
N ASN A 117 0.11 16.69 6.67
CA ASN A 117 0.43 15.64 5.69
C ASN A 117 0.48 16.20 4.27
N ILE A 118 1.63 16.02 3.63
CA ILE A 118 1.81 16.40 2.23
C ILE A 118 1.25 15.28 1.36
N VAL A 119 0.31 15.63 0.48
CA VAL A 119 -0.32 14.72 -0.48
C VAL A 119 -0.13 15.27 -1.90
N ASP A 120 0.50 14.49 -2.77
CA ASP A 120 0.61 14.83 -4.20
C ASP A 120 -0.68 14.47 -4.94
N PHE A 121 -1.66 15.37 -4.90
CA PHE A 121 -2.95 15.18 -5.60
C PHE A 121 -2.82 15.07 -7.12
N SER A 122 -1.67 15.43 -7.72
CA SER A 122 -1.41 15.24 -9.16
C SER A 122 -1.17 13.78 -9.52
N ASN A 123 -0.83 12.93 -8.55
CA ASN A 123 -0.51 11.53 -8.81
C ASN A 123 -1.77 10.67 -8.80
N ASN A 124 -2.32 10.44 -9.99
CA ASN A 124 -3.49 9.59 -10.25
C ASN A 124 -3.13 8.31 -11.03
N THR A 125 -1.85 7.95 -11.10
CA THR A 125 -1.37 6.85 -11.95
C THR A 125 -0.89 5.64 -11.14
N TYR A 126 -1.27 4.46 -11.59
CA TYR A 126 -0.79 3.20 -11.05
C TYR A 126 0.43 2.67 -11.78
N HIS A 127 1.19 1.87 -11.03
CA HIS A 127 2.18 0.92 -11.51
C HIS A 127 2.07 -0.38 -10.69
N ARG A 128 2.56 -1.50 -11.21
CA ARG A 128 2.64 -2.78 -10.49
C ARG A 128 4.06 -3.02 -9.98
N ILE A 129 4.18 -3.54 -8.77
CA ILE A 129 5.49 -3.90 -8.18
C ILE A 129 5.55 -5.40 -7.94
N PHE A 130 6.42 -6.09 -8.67
CA PHE A 130 6.77 -7.49 -8.47
C PHE A 130 8.00 -7.61 -7.56
N ASN A 131 8.10 -8.73 -6.85
CA ASN A 131 9.11 -8.97 -5.83
C ASN A 131 9.96 -10.19 -6.14
N ASP A 132 11.11 -10.28 -5.46
CA ASP A 132 12.01 -11.43 -5.47
C ASP A 132 12.42 -11.88 -6.89
N SER A 133 12.56 -10.92 -7.81
CA SER A 133 12.87 -11.13 -9.24
C SER A 133 11.89 -12.06 -9.97
N SER A 134 10.63 -12.10 -9.54
CA SER A 134 9.63 -13.02 -10.07
C SER A 134 8.26 -12.37 -10.35
N PHE A 135 7.67 -12.71 -11.50
CA PHE A 135 6.35 -12.24 -11.89
C PHE A 135 5.18 -12.99 -11.23
N ASN A 136 5.47 -13.94 -10.34
CA ASN A 136 4.47 -14.62 -9.50
C ASN A 136 4.52 -14.19 -8.02
N MET A 137 5.25 -13.10 -7.72
CA MET A 137 5.45 -12.58 -6.37
C MET A 137 5.11 -11.09 -6.33
N GLY A 138 4.17 -10.69 -5.46
CA GLY A 138 3.74 -9.28 -5.35
C GLY A 138 2.72 -8.91 -6.42
N GLY A 139 3.05 -8.00 -7.33
CA GLY A 139 2.20 -7.63 -8.48
C GLY A 139 1.05 -6.68 -8.17
N ARG A 140 0.85 -6.26 -6.92
CA ARG A 140 -0.19 -5.27 -6.55
C ARG A 140 0.02 -3.92 -7.24
N PHE A 141 -1.08 -3.19 -7.38
CA PHE A 141 -1.14 -1.84 -7.95
C PHE A 141 -0.78 -0.79 -6.88
N TYR A 142 0.12 0.13 -7.23
CA TYR A 142 0.64 1.18 -6.36
C TYR A 142 0.70 2.52 -7.09
N GLY A 143 0.65 3.62 -6.34
CA GLY A 143 1.06 4.94 -6.85
C GLY A 143 0.15 6.08 -6.44
N PRO A 144 -1.16 6.02 -6.74
CA PRO A 144 -2.01 7.18 -6.63
C PRO A 144 -2.18 7.74 -5.22
N TRP A 145 -2.49 9.03 -5.12
CA TRP A 145 -2.61 9.76 -3.85
C TRP A 145 -3.68 9.19 -2.91
N TRP A 146 -4.74 8.58 -3.44
CA TRP A 146 -5.77 7.98 -2.59
C TRP A 146 -5.27 6.76 -1.80
N GLN A 147 -4.17 6.14 -2.23
CA GLN A 147 -3.50 5.08 -1.46
C GLN A 147 -2.64 5.64 -0.32
N THR A 148 -2.29 6.94 -0.34
CA THR A 148 -1.42 7.56 0.66
C THR A 148 -2.18 8.20 1.82
N ILE A 149 -3.47 8.49 1.62
CA ILE A 149 -4.35 9.04 2.67
C ILE A 149 -4.97 7.94 3.55
N ASN A 150 -5.44 8.34 4.74
CA ASN A 150 -6.06 7.42 5.70
C ASN A 150 -7.46 6.95 5.24
N SER A 151 -7.98 5.91 5.88
CA SER A 151 -9.25 5.29 5.53
C SER A 151 -10.46 6.22 5.66
N ASP A 152 -10.44 7.18 6.59
CA ASP A 152 -11.58 8.07 6.79
C ASP A 152 -11.66 9.14 5.69
N LEU A 153 -10.52 9.64 5.23
CA LEU A 153 -10.47 10.53 4.07
C LEU A 153 -10.85 9.80 2.77
N ARG A 154 -10.51 8.51 2.62
CA ARG A 154 -10.86 7.74 1.40
C ARG A 154 -12.37 7.67 1.15
N LYS A 155 -13.17 7.60 2.23
CA LYS A 155 -14.65 7.61 2.16
C LYS A 155 -15.22 8.91 1.60
N LEU A 156 -14.43 9.99 1.59
CA LEU A 156 -14.83 11.31 1.08
C LEU A 156 -14.44 11.52 -0.37
N ILE A 157 -13.74 10.57 -1.00
CA ILE A 157 -13.34 10.68 -2.40
C ILE A 157 -14.59 10.67 -3.29
N THR A 158 -14.57 11.56 -4.27
CA THR A 158 -15.56 11.62 -5.34
C THR A 158 -14.91 11.30 -6.68
N ILE A 159 -15.69 10.69 -7.57
CA ILE A 159 -15.35 10.50 -8.97
C ILE A 159 -16.42 11.25 -9.76
N ASN A 160 -16.03 12.21 -10.60
CA ASN A 160 -16.94 13.07 -11.35
C ASN A 160 -18.00 13.72 -10.44
N LYS A 161 -17.55 14.21 -9.27
CA LYS A 161 -18.38 14.83 -8.21
C LYS A 161 -19.41 13.89 -7.56
N GLN A 162 -19.41 12.61 -7.89
CA GLN A 162 -20.27 11.60 -7.28
C GLN A 162 -19.54 10.89 -6.14
N LYS A 163 -20.27 10.59 -5.06
CA LYS A 163 -19.73 9.85 -3.91
C LYS A 163 -19.34 8.43 -4.34
N THR A 164 -18.24 7.95 -3.79
CA THR A 164 -17.78 6.58 -4.01
C THR A 164 -18.30 5.63 -2.93
N VAL A 165 -18.31 4.34 -3.24
CA VAL A 165 -18.52 3.26 -2.27
C VAL A 165 -17.30 2.36 -2.27
N GLU A 166 -16.85 1.96 -1.09
CA GLU A 166 -15.71 1.04 -0.93
C GLU A 166 -16.22 -0.39 -0.79
N LEU A 167 -15.76 -1.27 -1.68
CA LEU A 167 -16.04 -2.70 -1.64
C LEU A 167 -14.73 -3.42 -1.28
N ASP A 168 -14.72 -4.15 -0.16
CA ASP A 168 -13.54 -4.86 0.32
C ASP A 168 -13.78 -6.36 0.46
N TYR A 169 -12.77 -7.15 0.12
CA TYR A 169 -12.77 -8.59 0.34
C TYR A 169 -12.18 -8.91 1.72
N GLY A 170 -13.07 -9.17 2.68
CA GLY A 170 -12.68 -9.59 4.01
C GLY A 170 -11.80 -10.86 3.99
N SER A 171 -10.73 -10.86 4.79
CA SER A 171 -9.92 -12.05 5.09
C SER A 171 -9.32 -12.79 3.88
N LEU A 172 -9.06 -12.07 2.79
CA LEU A 172 -8.68 -12.62 1.48
C LEU A 172 -7.57 -13.69 1.52
N HIS A 173 -6.46 -13.46 2.24
CA HIS A 173 -5.34 -14.42 2.26
C HIS A 173 -5.75 -15.81 2.78
N ILE A 174 -6.63 -15.88 3.77
CA ILE A 174 -7.12 -17.17 4.28
C ILE A 174 -8.01 -17.84 3.25
N HIS A 175 -8.95 -17.10 2.66
CA HIS A 175 -9.83 -17.64 1.64
C HIS A 175 -9.06 -18.14 0.40
N LEU A 176 -8.01 -17.42 -0.01
CA LEU A 176 -7.12 -17.86 -1.09
C LEU A 176 -6.36 -19.15 -0.73
N LEU A 177 -5.90 -19.31 0.52
CA LEU A 177 -5.25 -20.53 0.95
C LEU A 177 -6.20 -21.73 0.99
N TYR A 178 -7.44 -21.55 1.45
CA TYR A 178 -8.45 -22.61 1.38
C TYR A 178 -8.79 -22.94 -0.08
N SER A 179 -8.94 -21.93 -0.93
CA SER A 179 -9.19 -22.12 -2.36
C SER A 179 -8.07 -22.90 -3.05
N LYS A 180 -6.81 -22.67 -2.67
CA LYS A 180 -5.66 -23.47 -3.14
C LYS A 180 -5.75 -24.96 -2.76
N GLU A 181 -6.40 -25.28 -1.64
CA GLU A 181 -6.68 -26.66 -1.23
C GLU A 181 -7.95 -27.23 -1.91
N GLY A 182 -8.57 -26.50 -2.85
CA GLY A 182 -9.85 -26.89 -3.46
C GLY A 182 -11.03 -26.74 -2.50
N LEU A 183 -10.88 -25.95 -1.43
CA LEU A 183 -11.88 -25.80 -0.37
C LEU A 183 -12.49 -24.40 -0.38
N ASN A 184 -13.79 -24.32 -0.11
CA ASN A 184 -14.45 -23.06 0.20
C ASN A 184 -14.54 -22.90 1.73
N TYR A 185 -13.92 -21.85 2.27
CA TYR A 185 -13.93 -21.59 3.70
C TYR A 185 -15.36 -21.45 4.27
N HIS A 186 -16.23 -20.70 3.60
CA HIS A 186 -17.58 -20.43 4.08
C HIS A 186 -18.45 -21.69 4.05
N THR A 187 -18.22 -22.60 3.11
CA THR A 187 -18.86 -23.93 3.11
C THR A 187 -18.45 -24.77 4.33
N LEU A 188 -17.20 -24.65 4.79
CA LEU A 188 -16.69 -25.45 5.91
C LEU A 188 -17.01 -24.85 7.28
N PHE A 189 -17.02 -23.53 7.40
CA PHE A 189 -17.10 -22.83 8.68
C PHE A 189 -18.40 -22.03 8.87
N GLY A 190 -19.21 -21.88 7.81
CA GLY A 190 -20.42 -21.05 7.79
C GLY A 190 -20.19 -19.70 7.09
N SER A 191 -21.26 -19.15 6.51
CA SER A 191 -21.23 -17.92 5.69
C SER A 191 -20.88 -16.64 6.46
N THR A 192 -21.04 -16.66 7.78
CA THR A 192 -20.72 -15.52 8.66
C THR A 192 -19.46 -15.76 9.49
N ALA A 193 -18.75 -16.86 9.24
CA ALA A 193 -17.57 -17.22 10.01
C ALA A 193 -16.39 -16.29 9.72
N ASP A 194 -15.76 -15.82 10.79
CA ASP A 194 -14.60 -14.95 10.72
C ASP A 194 -13.34 -15.73 11.07
N PRO A 195 -12.39 -15.88 10.12
CA PRO A 195 -11.22 -16.72 10.33
C PRO A 195 -10.20 -16.15 11.33
N TYR A 196 -10.43 -14.94 11.84
CA TYR A 196 -9.58 -14.34 12.87
C TYR A 196 -10.21 -14.37 14.26
N LEU A 197 -11.32 -15.07 14.46
CA LEU A 197 -11.88 -15.30 15.79
C LEU A 197 -11.29 -16.57 16.40
N LEU A 198 -10.59 -16.41 17.53
CA LEU A 198 -10.00 -17.50 18.30
C LEU A 198 -10.72 -17.69 19.63
N LYS A 199 -10.84 -18.94 20.08
CA LYS A 199 -11.48 -19.26 21.37
C LYS A 199 -10.72 -18.61 22.53
N GLY A 200 -11.46 -17.98 23.44
CA GLY A 200 -10.90 -17.25 24.58
C GLY A 200 -10.43 -15.82 24.27
N TYR A 201 -10.53 -15.38 23.00
CA TYR A 201 -10.27 -14.00 22.61
C TYR A 201 -11.58 -13.32 22.18
N GLY A 202 -11.89 -12.18 22.80
CA GLY A 202 -13.01 -11.34 22.34
C GLY A 202 -12.72 -10.64 21.01
N LYS A 203 -13.76 -10.08 20.38
CA LYS A 203 -13.68 -9.37 19.08
C LYS A 203 -12.64 -8.23 19.08
N GLN A 204 -12.38 -7.61 20.23
CA GLN A 204 -11.38 -6.55 20.41
C GLN A 204 -9.92 -7.00 20.21
N TYR A 205 -9.67 -8.30 20.03
CA TYR A 205 -8.34 -8.85 19.70
C TYR A 205 -8.19 -9.22 18.23
N ARG A 206 -9.25 -9.08 17.43
CA ARG A 206 -9.28 -9.51 16.03
C ARG A 206 -8.12 -8.94 15.20
N ASP A 207 -7.81 -7.66 15.35
CA ASP A 207 -6.73 -7.01 14.59
C ASP A 207 -5.34 -7.53 14.98
N ILE A 208 -5.15 -7.81 16.27
CA ILE A 208 -3.93 -8.45 16.79
C ILE A 208 -3.78 -9.86 16.21
N ILE A 209 -4.87 -10.64 16.23
CA ILE A 209 -4.91 -12.01 15.72
C ILE A 209 -4.63 -12.02 14.20
N LYS A 210 -5.33 -11.17 13.44
CA LYS A 210 -5.10 -10.98 12.00
C LYS A 210 -3.66 -10.63 11.70
N ARG A 211 -3.07 -9.69 12.43
CA ARG A 211 -1.67 -9.31 12.23
C ARG A 211 -0.71 -10.46 12.52
N ALA A 212 -0.91 -11.16 13.64
CA ALA A 212 -0.10 -12.30 14.03
C ALA A 212 -0.16 -13.42 12.97
N PHE A 213 -1.36 -13.73 12.48
CA PHE A 213 -1.59 -14.70 11.41
C PHE A 213 -0.82 -14.32 10.12
N LEU A 214 -0.98 -13.08 9.65
CA LEU A 214 -0.31 -12.62 8.42
C LEU A 214 1.21 -12.57 8.58
N ILE A 215 1.74 -12.26 9.77
CA ILE A 215 3.17 -12.35 10.06
C ILE A 215 3.64 -13.80 9.94
N ALA A 216 2.90 -14.75 10.51
CA ALA A 216 3.25 -16.17 10.46
C ALA A 216 3.31 -16.70 9.02
N LEU A 217 2.41 -16.26 8.13
CA LEU A 217 2.45 -16.61 6.69
C LEU A 217 3.65 -16.01 5.94
N ASN A 218 4.10 -14.82 6.32
CA ASN A 218 5.19 -14.12 5.63
C ASN A 218 6.58 -14.50 6.14
N MET A 219 6.69 -15.02 7.36
CA MET A 219 7.96 -15.54 7.88
C MET A 219 8.34 -16.85 7.16
N LYS A 220 9.65 -17.14 7.08
CA LYS A 220 10.18 -18.41 6.54
C LYS A 220 10.64 -19.39 7.64
N THR A 221 10.46 -19.00 8.89
CA THR A 221 10.83 -19.79 10.06
C THR A 221 9.94 -19.39 11.23
N LYS A 222 9.65 -20.34 12.11
CA LYS A 222 8.97 -20.09 13.37
C LYS A 222 9.86 -19.36 14.38
N ARG A 223 11.18 -19.37 14.18
CA ARG A 223 12.15 -18.71 15.07
C ARG A 223 11.81 -17.23 15.18
N ASN A 224 11.80 -16.71 16.42
CA ASN A 224 11.50 -15.32 16.76
C ASN A 224 10.07 -14.83 16.43
N TYR A 225 9.14 -15.72 16.07
CA TYR A 225 7.77 -15.32 15.71
C TYR A 225 7.09 -14.41 16.75
N ALA A 226 7.10 -14.80 18.02
CA ALA A 226 6.45 -14.01 19.08
C ALA A 226 7.09 -12.62 19.23
N GLN A 227 8.42 -12.52 19.11
CA GLN A 227 9.16 -11.28 19.17
C GLN A 227 8.83 -10.38 17.98
N THR A 228 8.76 -10.95 16.77
CA THR A 228 8.38 -10.22 15.55
C THR A 228 6.95 -9.70 15.65
N VAL A 229 6.00 -10.52 16.11
CA VAL A 229 4.62 -10.09 16.33
C VAL A 229 4.55 -8.95 17.36
N ALA A 230 5.19 -9.11 18.51
CA ALA A 230 5.22 -8.07 19.54
C ALA A 230 5.81 -6.76 19.02
N TYR A 231 6.92 -6.81 18.28
CA TYR A 231 7.56 -5.65 17.69
C TYR A 231 6.62 -4.91 16.72
N VAL A 232 6.05 -5.63 15.74
CA VAL A 232 5.14 -5.02 14.75
C VAL A 232 3.89 -4.42 15.41
N LEU A 233 3.34 -5.07 16.44
CA LEU A 233 2.17 -4.54 17.14
C LEU A 233 2.50 -3.28 17.96
N ARG A 234 3.72 -3.15 18.49
CA ARG A 234 4.17 -1.93 19.19
C ARG A 234 4.32 -0.77 18.23
N GLU A 235 4.96 -0.99 17.09
CA GLU A 235 5.08 0.02 16.02
C GLU A 235 3.70 0.49 15.52
N GLN A 236 2.70 -0.38 15.58
CA GLN A 236 1.31 -0.06 15.19
C GLN A 236 0.46 0.51 16.33
N GLY A 237 1.00 0.65 17.54
CA GLY A 237 0.26 1.17 18.70
C GLY A 237 -0.87 0.27 19.21
N ILE A 238 -0.98 -0.98 18.74
CA ILE A 238 -2.05 -1.94 19.10
C ILE A 238 -1.54 -3.10 19.98
N PHE A 239 -0.32 -3.01 20.47
CA PHE A 239 0.27 -4.01 21.36
C PHE A 239 -0.51 -4.10 22.68
N LYS A 240 -0.75 -5.34 23.13
CA LYS A 240 -1.36 -5.62 24.44
C LYS A 240 -0.44 -6.54 25.24
N LYS A 241 -0.24 -6.20 26.51
CA LYS A 241 0.52 -7.02 27.47
C LYS A 241 -0.22 -8.34 27.75
N ASN A 242 0.51 -9.34 28.20
CA ASN A 242 -0.01 -10.65 28.63
C ASN A 242 -0.73 -11.47 27.54
N ILE A 243 -0.47 -11.19 26.26
CA ILE A 243 -0.90 -12.06 25.16
C ILE A 243 0.21 -13.07 24.83
N SER A 244 -0.12 -14.36 24.87
CA SER A 244 0.76 -15.42 24.40
C SER A 244 0.61 -15.64 22.89
N TYR A 245 1.55 -15.09 22.11
CA TYR A 245 1.57 -15.32 20.66
C TYR A 245 1.90 -16.78 20.31
N LYS A 246 2.58 -17.52 21.19
CA LYS A 246 2.82 -18.96 21.01
C LYS A 246 1.51 -19.74 21.08
N ASP A 247 0.64 -19.43 22.04
CA ASP A 247 -0.65 -20.10 22.16
C ASP A 247 -1.59 -19.70 21.03
N MET A 248 -1.57 -18.42 20.62
CA MET A 248 -2.28 -17.95 19.43
C MET A 248 -1.88 -18.74 18.17
N LEU A 249 -0.59 -19.02 17.99
CA LEU A 249 -0.11 -19.83 16.88
C LEU A 249 -0.62 -21.27 16.95
N SER A 250 -0.61 -21.89 18.13
CA SER A 250 -1.18 -23.22 18.33
C SER A 250 -2.67 -23.25 17.98
N GLN A 251 -3.43 -22.23 18.38
CA GLN A 251 -4.83 -22.10 18.03
C GLN A 251 -5.06 -21.90 16.53
N PHE A 252 -4.19 -21.19 15.81
CA PHE A 252 -4.26 -21.13 14.35
C PHE A 252 -4.15 -22.51 13.71
N PHE A 253 -3.26 -23.35 14.21
CA PHE A 253 -3.10 -24.71 13.68
C PHE A 253 -4.31 -25.60 13.97
N THR A 254 -4.96 -25.39 15.11
CA THR A 254 -6.19 -26.11 15.47
C THR A 254 -7.40 -25.63 14.66
N LEU A 255 -7.55 -24.31 14.45
CA LEU A 255 -8.67 -23.73 13.71
C LEU A 255 -8.53 -23.97 12.20
N HIS A 256 -7.31 -23.92 11.68
CA HIS A 256 -7.02 -23.99 10.25
C HIS A 256 -6.08 -25.14 9.86
N PRO A 257 -6.42 -26.40 10.18
CA PRO A 257 -5.52 -27.54 9.96
C PRO A 257 -5.20 -27.75 8.47
N LYS A 258 -6.16 -27.45 7.58
CA LYS A 258 -6.02 -27.63 6.12
C LYS A 258 -4.98 -26.69 5.50
N ILE A 259 -4.74 -25.53 6.10
CA ILE A 259 -3.78 -24.54 5.59
C ILE A 259 -2.54 -24.41 6.51
N LYS A 260 -2.40 -25.29 7.52
CA LYS A 260 -1.27 -25.30 8.46
C LYS A 260 0.09 -25.37 7.77
N LYS A 261 0.19 -26.11 6.66
CA LYS A 261 1.42 -26.28 5.87
C LYS A 261 1.96 -24.97 5.25
N TYR A 262 1.14 -23.93 5.17
CA TYR A 262 1.54 -22.64 4.59
C TYR A 262 2.18 -21.68 5.60
N PHE A 263 2.04 -21.95 6.89
CA PHE A 263 2.67 -21.12 7.92
C PHE A 263 4.18 -21.27 7.86
N PHE A 264 4.89 -20.15 8.05
CA PHE A 264 6.35 -20.08 8.04
C PHE A 264 7.01 -20.48 6.71
N THR A 265 6.31 -20.33 5.58
CA THR A 265 6.85 -20.59 4.23
C THR A 265 7.20 -19.32 3.46
N GLY A 266 6.69 -18.17 3.90
CA GLY A 266 6.78 -16.91 3.14
C GLY A 266 5.74 -16.77 2.01
N VAL A 267 4.70 -17.62 1.99
CA VAL A 267 3.66 -17.65 0.94
C VAL A 267 2.93 -16.32 0.76
N GLY A 268 2.96 -15.42 1.74
CA GLY A 268 2.20 -14.17 1.68
C GLY A 268 2.50 -13.31 0.45
N THR A 269 3.72 -13.34 -0.10
CA THR A 269 4.05 -12.60 -1.33
C THR A 269 3.44 -13.24 -2.59
N GLU A 270 3.29 -14.57 -2.60
CA GLU A 270 2.58 -15.29 -3.65
C GLU A 270 1.06 -15.03 -3.56
N LEU A 271 0.51 -14.98 -2.34
CA LEU A 271 -0.89 -14.62 -2.13
C LEU A 271 -1.19 -13.19 -2.60
N GLN A 272 -0.24 -12.26 -2.43
CA GLN A 272 -0.35 -10.91 -3.00
C GLN A 272 -0.43 -10.92 -4.52
N TYR A 273 0.26 -11.87 -5.17
CA TYR A 273 0.18 -12.02 -6.63
C TYR A 273 -1.20 -12.50 -7.06
N VAL A 274 -1.73 -13.53 -6.41
CA VAL A 274 -3.10 -14.02 -6.70
C VAL A 274 -4.14 -12.93 -6.47
N ASP A 275 -4.05 -12.21 -5.34
CA ASP A 275 -4.84 -11.01 -5.04
C ASP A 275 -4.74 -9.98 -6.18
N SER A 276 -3.54 -9.66 -6.64
CA SER A 276 -3.34 -8.71 -7.74
C SER A 276 -3.94 -9.16 -9.07
N CYS A 277 -4.02 -10.46 -9.34
CA CYS A 277 -4.68 -11.00 -10.53
C CYS A 277 -6.20 -10.84 -10.45
N ILE A 278 -6.78 -10.95 -9.25
CA ILE A 278 -8.21 -10.65 -9.02
C ILE A 278 -8.45 -9.16 -9.26
N THR A 279 -7.63 -8.28 -8.68
CA THR A 279 -7.69 -6.83 -8.94
C THR A 279 -7.57 -6.52 -10.42
N GLU A 280 -6.60 -7.11 -11.12
CA GLU A 280 -6.42 -6.91 -12.56
C GLU A 280 -7.65 -7.34 -13.36
N SER A 281 -8.31 -8.44 -12.98
CA SER A 281 -9.53 -8.90 -13.63
C SER A 281 -10.69 -7.92 -13.47
N ILE A 282 -10.84 -7.33 -12.27
CA ILE A 282 -11.79 -6.25 -12.00
C ILE A 282 -11.46 -5.03 -12.86
N VAL A 283 -10.20 -4.57 -12.82
CA VAL A 283 -9.73 -3.42 -13.61
C VAL A 283 -9.99 -3.60 -15.09
N ILE A 284 -9.68 -4.77 -15.66
CA ILE A 284 -9.95 -5.07 -17.09
C ILE A 284 -11.45 -4.94 -17.40
N ARG A 285 -12.32 -5.44 -16.53
CA ARG A 285 -13.77 -5.32 -16.70
C ARG A 285 -14.21 -3.85 -16.65
N MET A 286 -13.72 -3.10 -15.68
CA MET A 286 -14.06 -1.69 -15.48
C MET A 286 -13.57 -0.82 -16.65
N ILE A 287 -12.38 -1.11 -17.20
CA ILE A 287 -11.88 -0.50 -18.44
C ILE A 287 -12.85 -0.73 -19.60
N LYS A 288 -13.30 -1.97 -19.81
CA LYS A 288 -14.25 -2.28 -20.89
C LYS A 288 -15.59 -1.55 -20.73
N MET A 289 -16.01 -1.31 -19.49
CA MET A 289 -17.25 -0.59 -19.18
C MET A 289 -17.07 0.94 -19.20
N GLY A 290 -15.84 1.45 -19.28
CA GLY A 290 -15.57 2.89 -19.18
C GLY A 290 -15.86 3.45 -17.78
N ILE A 291 -15.87 2.62 -16.74
CA ILE A 291 -16.18 3.05 -15.37
C ILE A 291 -14.87 3.16 -14.58
N PRO A 292 -14.45 4.37 -14.16
CA PRO A 292 -13.29 4.53 -13.29
C PRO A 292 -13.51 3.82 -11.94
N VAL A 293 -12.49 3.08 -11.49
CA VAL A 293 -12.46 2.42 -10.18
C VAL A 293 -11.14 2.75 -9.50
N LEU A 294 -11.15 2.89 -8.18
CA LEU A 294 -9.94 3.12 -7.37
C LEU A 294 -9.65 1.83 -6.59
N GLY A 295 -8.36 1.47 -6.49
CA GLY A 295 -7.84 0.35 -5.69
C GLY A 295 -6.60 0.69 -4.86
#